data_AF-A0A6G3RXS0-F1
#
_entry.id   AF-A0A6G3RXS0-F1
#
_cell.length_a   1.000
_cell.length_b   1.000
_cell.length_c   1.000
_cell.angle_alpha   90.00
_cell.angle_beta   90.00
_cell.angle_gamma   90.00
#
_symmetry.space_group_name_H-M   'P 1'
#
loop_
_entity.id
_entity.type
_entity.pdbx_description
1 polymer ?
#
loop_
_entity_poly.entity_id
_entity_poly.type
_entity_poly.pdbx_seq_one_letter_code
_entity_poly.pdbx_strand_id
1 'polypeptide(L)'
;LAAAQEEAARRRREAEETLGSARQEADQERERAREQSEELLAVARARVDEAQTEAARLVEEADQRATEMVTTAEQTAQQVRDSVAGLQEQAQEEIAGLRSAAEHAAQRTTQEAQEESDRVRSDAYAERERATEDANRVRSEATAESEAAKSLAERTVAEAIAESERLRGDASEHAQRVRTEVAELRTSADQDASRTRAEAREDANRIRSDAAAQADTLITEATSEAERLTTETNTEADRVRAESVAKAEKLIADASGDAERLRAEAAETVGSAQQHAERIRTESERVKADAAAEAERLRAAAREESERALDEARKDANKRRTEAAEQVDKLITESAAEADKLTREAQESAQKTTADAEAQADSMVGAARSEADRLVSEGTVEGNALVEKARTDADELLVGARRDATQIRERAEELRDRITGEIEELHEHARRESAEAMRNAGERCDALVKAAEEQLAEAQTKAKDLLNDANSEAGKVRIAAVKKAEGLLKEAEQKKADLTREAEKIKADAESEAAAMIDKGQRELDVLVRRREDINAEISRVQDVLEALESFESPSSGGNKDGGVKAGAAAGATRSGGKGSEG
;
A
#
# COMPACT_ATOMS: atom_id res chain seq x y z
N LEU A 1 -146.06 3.17 147.20
CA LEU A 1 -144.72 2.55 147.16
C LEU A 1 -144.58 1.55 146.01
N ALA A 2 -145.36 0.47 145.92
CA ALA A 2 -145.28 -0.50 144.81
C ALA A 2 -145.37 0.15 143.40
N ALA A 3 -146.39 0.98 143.14
CA ALA A 3 -146.57 1.64 141.84
C ALA A 3 -145.39 2.53 141.39
N ALA A 4 -144.60 3.08 142.32
CA ALA A 4 -143.45 3.92 141.98
C ALA A 4 -142.20 3.11 141.57
N GLN A 5 -142.14 1.82 141.91
CA GLN A 5 -141.03 0.94 141.50
C GLN A 5 -141.23 0.39 140.08
N GLU A 6 -142.48 0.21 139.66
CA GLU A 6 -142.82 -0.34 138.34
C GLU A 6 -142.55 0.66 137.20
N GLU A 7 -142.87 1.95 137.42
CA GLU A 7 -142.60 3.01 136.43
C GLU A 7 -141.09 3.30 136.29
N ALA A 8 -140.32 3.18 137.38
CA ALA A 8 -138.86 3.27 137.34
C ALA A 8 -138.21 2.10 136.59
N ALA A 9 -138.77 0.89 136.71
CA ALA A 9 -138.31 -0.28 135.97
C ALA A 9 -138.59 -0.18 134.47
N ARG A 10 -139.73 0.41 134.07
CA ARG A 10 -140.07 0.64 132.67
C ARG A 10 -139.07 1.60 131.99
N ARG A 11 -138.83 2.78 132.58
CA ARG A 11 -137.90 3.76 131.99
C ARG A 11 -136.46 3.27 131.91
N ARG A 12 -136.05 2.33 132.77
CA ARG A 12 -134.71 1.71 132.67
C ARG A 12 -134.58 0.79 131.45
N ARG A 13 -135.62 0.02 131.10
CA ARG A 13 -135.60 -0.83 129.89
C ARG A 13 -135.60 -0.02 128.59
N GLU A 14 -136.45 1.00 128.50
CA GLU A 14 -136.51 1.89 127.31
C GLU A 14 -135.15 2.58 127.05
N ALA A 15 -134.39 2.90 128.11
CA ALA A 15 -133.03 3.44 128.02
C ALA A 15 -131.96 2.39 127.68
N GLU A 16 -132.11 1.14 128.13
CA GLU A 16 -131.19 0.04 127.79
C GLU A 16 -131.36 -0.41 126.32
N GLU A 17 -132.58 -0.42 125.78
CA GLU A 17 -132.84 -0.70 124.35
C GLU A 17 -132.22 0.35 123.42
N THR A 18 -132.35 1.64 123.73
CA THR A 18 -131.73 2.71 122.92
C THR A 18 -130.20 2.67 122.97
N LEU A 19 -129.61 2.30 124.12
CA LEU A 19 -128.16 2.11 124.24
C LEU A 19 -127.65 0.84 123.53
N GLY A 20 -128.47 -0.20 123.42
CA GLY A 20 -128.17 -1.42 122.65
C GLY A 20 -128.13 -1.14 121.15
N SER A 21 -129.19 -0.53 120.62
CA SER A 21 -129.31 -0.15 119.20
C SER A 21 -128.15 0.75 118.74
N ALA A 22 -127.85 1.82 119.49
CA ALA A 22 -126.79 2.75 119.12
C ALA A 22 -125.38 2.13 119.14
N ARG A 23 -125.13 1.10 119.95
CA ARG A 23 -123.86 0.34 119.93
C ARG A 23 -123.76 -0.58 118.72
N GLN A 24 -124.85 -1.28 118.40
CA GLN A 24 -124.87 -2.24 117.30
C GLN A 24 -124.72 -1.56 115.93
N GLU A 25 -125.26 -0.36 115.75
CA GLU A 25 -125.03 0.46 114.54
C GLU A 25 -123.57 0.94 114.46
N ALA A 26 -122.98 1.41 115.57
CA ALA A 26 -121.60 1.88 115.60
C ALA A 26 -120.56 0.77 115.33
N ASP A 27 -120.83 -0.47 115.75
CA ASP A 27 -119.97 -1.60 115.42
C ASP A 27 -120.14 -2.06 113.95
N GLN A 28 -121.34 -2.01 113.38
CA GLN A 28 -121.57 -2.29 111.95
C GLN A 28 -120.88 -1.28 111.02
N GLU A 29 -120.86 0.03 111.36
CA GLU A 29 -120.09 1.01 110.58
C GLU A 29 -118.58 0.75 110.64
N ARG A 30 -118.06 0.31 111.80
CA ARG A 30 -116.64 -0.01 111.97
C ARG A 30 -116.19 -1.24 111.20
N GLU A 31 -117.05 -2.24 111.06
CA GLU A 31 -116.76 -3.45 110.31
C GLU A 31 -116.70 -3.15 108.79
N ARG A 32 -117.71 -2.46 108.26
CA ARG A 32 -117.73 -1.98 106.86
C ARG A 32 -116.53 -1.10 106.51
N ALA A 33 -116.12 -0.21 107.41
CA ALA A 33 -114.96 0.65 107.21
C ALA A 33 -113.63 -0.12 107.14
N ARG A 34 -113.52 -1.28 107.81
CA ARG A 34 -112.35 -2.17 107.72
C ARG A 34 -112.32 -2.93 106.41
N GLU A 35 -113.42 -3.58 106.04
CA GLU A 35 -113.54 -4.35 104.78
C GLU A 35 -113.17 -3.47 103.57
N GLN A 36 -113.72 -2.25 103.50
CA GLN A 36 -113.39 -1.29 102.42
C GLN A 36 -111.92 -0.87 102.42
N SER A 37 -111.26 -0.82 103.60
CA SER A 37 -109.83 -0.48 103.69
C SER A 37 -108.91 -1.64 103.25
N GLU A 38 -109.29 -2.87 103.54
CA GLU A 38 -108.52 -4.06 103.14
C GLU A 38 -108.68 -4.37 101.64
N GLU A 39 -109.88 -4.17 101.09
CA GLU A 39 -110.15 -4.32 99.65
C GLU A 39 -109.34 -3.31 98.81
N LEU A 40 -109.26 -2.04 99.25
CA LEU A 40 -108.42 -1.02 98.61
C LEU A 40 -106.91 -1.36 98.69
N LEU A 41 -106.45 -1.93 99.80
CA LEU A 41 -105.05 -2.36 99.96
C LEU A 41 -104.72 -3.59 99.10
N ALA A 42 -105.66 -4.51 98.90
CA ALA A 42 -105.50 -5.66 98.00
C ALA A 42 -105.38 -5.22 96.54
N VAL A 43 -106.26 -4.31 96.08
CA VAL A 43 -106.21 -3.73 94.73
C VAL A 43 -104.90 -2.95 94.50
N ALA A 44 -104.44 -2.20 95.50
CA ALA A 44 -103.17 -1.47 95.41
C ALA A 44 -101.95 -2.39 95.27
N ARG A 45 -101.92 -3.53 95.98
CA ARG A 45 -100.83 -4.52 95.89
C ARG A 45 -100.82 -5.23 94.54
N ALA A 46 -101.97 -5.76 94.10
CA ALA A 46 -102.08 -6.46 92.82
C ALA A 46 -101.57 -5.59 91.65
N ARG A 47 -101.89 -4.29 91.67
CA ARG A 47 -101.46 -3.33 90.63
C ARG A 47 -99.97 -2.98 90.68
N VAL A 48 -99.30 -3.15 91.83
CA VAL A 48 -97.84 -2.99 91.94
C VAL A 48 -97.14 -4.25 91.42
N ASP A 49 -97.62 -5.44 91.77
CA ASP A 49 -97.05 -6.72 91.32
C ASP A 49 -97.19 -6.89 89.79
N GLU A 50 -98.32 -6.48 89.23
CA GLU A 50 -98.57 -6.46 87.78
C GLU A 50 -97.60 -5.50 87.06
N ALA A 51 -97.40 -4.28 87.58
CA ALA A 51 -96.46 -3.30 87.04
C ALA A 51 -94.98 -3.75 87.16
N GLN A 52 -94.61 -4.44 88.24
CA GLN A 52 -93.26 -5.00 88.40
C GLN A 52 -93.00 -6.15 87.40
N THR A 53 -94.02 -6.98 87.15
CA THR A 53 -93.95 -8.07 86.17
C THR A 53 -93.82 -7.53 84.73
N GLU A 54 -94.58 -6.50 84.39
CA GLU A 54 -94.50 -5.84 83.08
C GLU A 54 -93.15 -5.13 82.87
N ALA A 55 -92.62 -4.46 83.91
CA ALA A 55 -91.30 -3.84 83.86
C ALA A 55 -90.15 -4.86 83.65
N ALA A 56 -90.19 -6.00 84.36
CA ALA A 56 -89.19 -7.05 84.19
C ALA A 56 -89.19 -7.62 82.75
N ARG A 57 -90.38 -7.87 82.20
CA ARG A 57 -90.55 -8.35 80.82
C ARG A 57 -89.99 -7.37 79.78
N LEU A 58 -90.23 -6.07 79.95
CA LEU A 58 -89.73 -5.05 79.01
C LEU A 58 -88.20 -4.93 79.02
N VAL A 59 -87.55 -5.17 80.16
CA VAL A 59 -86.08 -5.23 80.25
C VAL A 59 -85.55 -6.49 79.53
N GLU A 60 -86.18 -7.65 79.76
CA GLU A 60 -85.78 -8.90 79.11
C GLU A 60 -85.96 -8.85 77.58
N GLU A 61 -87.07 -8.29 77.07
CA GLU A 61 -87.29 -8.07 75.63
C GLU A 61 -86.29 -7.04 75.04
N ALA A 62 -85.75 -6.11 75.84
CA ALA A 62 -84.74 -5.15 75.39
C ALA A 62 -83.33 -5.79 75.31
N ASP A 63 -82.93 -6.56 76.34
CA ASP A 63 -81.63 -7.26 76.38
C ASP A 63 -81.54 -8.33 75.27
N GLN A 64 -82.64 -9.03 74.98
CA GLN A 64 -82.72 -9.97 73.85
C GLN A 64 -82.44 -9.25 72.52
N ARG A 65 -83.13 -8.13 72.24
CA ARG A 65 -82.92 -7.34 71.01
C ARG A 65 -81.52 -6.74 70.90
N ALA A 66 -80.95 -6.28 72.01
CA ALA A 66 -79.58 -5.78 72.04
C ALA A 66 -78.58 -6.89 71.69
N THR A 67 -78.77 -8.10 72.24
CA THR A 67 -77.95 -9.28 71.96
C THR A 67 -78.07 -9.71 70.49
N GLU A 68 -79.29 -9.76 69.94
CA GLU A 68 -79.53 -10.07 68.52
C GLU A 68 -78.84 -9.07 67.58
N MET A 69 -78.92 -7.76 67.88
CA MET A 69 -78.23 -6.72 67.11
C MET A 69 -76.70 -6.84 67.15
N VAL A 70 -76.12 -7.09 68.32
CA VAL A 70 -74.67 -7.30 68.44
C VAL A 70 -74.25 -8.56 67.66
N THR A 71 -74.99 -9.66 67.79
CA THR A 71 -74.68 -10.92 67.10
C THR A 71 -74.75 -10.76 65.58
N THR A 72 -75.73 -10.04 65.04
CA THR A 72 -75.83 -9.77 63.59
C THR A 72 -74.76 -8.79 63.10
N ALA A 73 -74.39 -7.79 63.91
CA ALA A 73 -73.28 -6.89 63.59
C ALA A 73 -71.93 -7.63 63.57
N GLU A 74 -71.69 -8.53 64.54
CA GLU A 74 -70.49 -9.38 64.59
C GLU A 74 -70.42 -10.36 63.41
N GLN A 75 -71.54 -11.02 63.06
CA GLN A 75 -71.63 -11.87 61.88
C GLN A 75 -71.33 -11.09 60.58
N THR A 76 -71.88 -9.88 60.45
CA THR A 76 -71.62 -9.01 59.29
C THR A 76 -70.15 -8.57 59.24
N ALA A 77 -69.57 -8.18 60.38
CA ALA A 77 -68.16 -7.80 60.49
C ALA A 77 -67.21 -8.98 60.27
N GLN A 78 -67.65 -10.22 60.52
CA GLN A 78 -66.92 -11.43 60.19
C GLN A 78 -67.01 -11.73 58.68
N GLN A 79 -68.21 -11.70 58.08
CA GLN A 79 -68.39 -11.85 56.63
C GLN A 79 -67.57 -10.85 55.81
N VAL A 80 -67.49 -9.58 56.25
CA VAL A 80 -66.65 -8.56 55.61
C VAL A 80 -65.16 -8.90 55.77
N ARG A 81 -64.72 -9.38 56.94
CA ARG A 81 -63.33 -9.82 57.15
C ARG A 81 -62.97 -11.02 56.29
N ASP A 82 -63.84 -12.02 56.21
CA ASP A 82 -63.64 -13.22 55.39
C ASP A 82 -63.62 -12.87 53.89
N SER A 83 -64.49 -11.95 53.46
CA SER A 83 -64.50 -11.44 52.07
C SER A 83 -63.24 -10.66 51.72
N VAL A 84 -62.75 -9.81 52.63
CA VAL A 84 -61.49 -9.07 52.44
C VAL A 84 -60.28 -10.00 52.48
N ALA A 85 -60.29 -11.03 53.33
CA ALA A 85 -59.26 -12.06 53.35
C ALA A 85 -59.20 -12.84 52.01
N GLY A 86 -60.36 -13.31 51.52
CA GLY A 86 -60.44 -14.00 50.23
C GLY A 86 -60.01 -13.12 49.04
N LEU A 87 -60.37 -11.83 49.03
CA LEU A 87 -59.89 -10.88 48.02
C LEU A 87 -58.38 -10.63 48.11
N GLN A 88 -57.79 -10.60 49.31
CA GLN A 88 -56.33 -10.50 49.45
C GLN A 88 -55.61 -11.80 49.06
N GLU A 89 -56.21 -12.96 49.31
CA GLU A 89 -55.69 -14.27 48.88
C GLU A 89 -55.71 -14.37 47.34
N GLN A 90 -56.84 -14.07 46.69
CA GLN A 90 -56.94 -14.00 45.23
C GLN A 90 -55.95 -13.00 44.63
N ALA A 91 -55.82 -11.79 45.18
CA ALA A 91 -54.86 -10.81 44.70
C ALA A 91 -53.40 -11.28 44.88
N GLN A 92 -53.09 -12.03 45.94
CA GLN A 92 -51.76 -12.62 46.14
C GLN A 92 -51.48 -13.76 45.15
N GLU A 93 -52.47 -14.62 44.86
CA GLU A 93 -52.37 -15.65 43.83
C GLU A 93 -52.19 -15.05 42.43
N GLU A 94 -52.95 -14.01 42.07
CA GLU A 94 -52.79 -13.31 40.79
C GLU A 94 -51.42 -12.62 40.68
N ILE A 95 -50.94 -11.95 41.74
CA ILE A 95 -49.61 -11.32 41.76
C ILE A 95 -48.51 -12.38 41.67
N ALA A 96 -48.66 -13.53 42.34
CA ALA A 96 -47.71 -14.64 42.25
C ALA A 96 -47.70 -15.27 40.84
N GLY A 97 -48.87 -15.49 40.24
CA GLY A 97 -49.02 -15.99 38.87
C GLY A 97 -48.41 -15.03 37.83
N LEU A 98 -48.69 -13.73 37.95
CA LEU A 98 -48.12 -12.70 37.07
C LEU A 98 -46.59 -12.58 37.25
N ARG A 99 -46.07 -12.67 38.47
CA ARG A 99 -44.61 -12.70 38.72
C ARG A 99 -43.96 -13.95 38.12
N SER A 100 -44.51 -15.13 38.34
CA SER A 100 -43.99 -16.38 37.76
C SER A 100 -44.04 -16.35 36.22
N ALA A 101 -45.13 -15.83 35.64
CA ALA A 101 -45.24 -15.64 34.19
C ALA A 101 -44.21 -14.65 33.64
N ALA A 102 -43.97 -13.53 34.34
CA ALA A 102 -42.97 -12.54 33.98
C ALA A 102 -41.53 -13.08 34.12
N GLU A 103 -41.24 -13.81 35.20
CA GLU A 103 -39.95 -14.48 35.41
C GLU A 103 -39.67 -15.54 34.34
N HIS A 104 -40.66 -16.38 33.99
CA HIS A 104 -40.52 -17.33 32.89
C HIS A 104 -40.40 -16.65 31.52
N ALA A 105 -41.07 -15.52 31.30
CA ALA A 105 -40.92 -14.75 30.05
C ALA A 105 -39.53 -14.10 29.95
N ALA A 106 -39.01 -13.55 31.05
CA ALA A 106 -37.67 -13.00 31.14
C ALA A 106 -36.58 -14.08 30.98
N GLN A 107 -36.71 -15.21 31.68
CA GLN A 107 -35.80 -16.36 31.53
C GLN A 107 -35.74 -16.84 30.09
N ARG A 108 -36.91 -17.00 29.44
CA ARG A 108 -36.98 -17.46 28.05
C ARG A 108 -36.30 -16.48 27.09
N THR A 109 -36.57 -15.18 27.21
CA THR A 109 -35.90 -14.17 26.38
C THR A 109 -34.40 -14.06 26.65
N THR A 110 -33.94 -14.22 27.90
CA THR A 110 -32.49 -14.29 28.18
C THR A 110 -31.85 -15.54 27.61
N GLN A 111 -32.54 -16.68 27.65
CA GLN A 111 -32.02 -17.94 27.11
C GLN A 111 -32.01 -17.93 25.57
N GLU A 112 -33.07 -17.45 24.92
CA GLU A 112 -33.13 -17.24 23.47
C GLU A 112 -32.00 -16.31 23.01
N ALA A 113 -31.78 -15.19 23.71
CA ALA A 113 -30.68 -14.27 23.41
C ALA A 113 -29.28 -14.87 23.65
N GLN A 114 -29.11 -15.73 24.67
CA GLN A 114 -27.85 -16.44 24.89
C GLN A 114 -27.60 -17.51 23.83
N GLU A 115 -28.60 -18.31 23.47
CA GLU A 115 -28.49 -19.31 22.41
C GLU A 115 -28.20 -18.66 21.04
N GLU A 116 -28.82 -17.52 20.74
CA GLU A 116 -28.55 -16.78 19.50
C GLU A 116 -27.16 -16.12 19.51
N SER A 117 -26.73 -15.56 20.65
CA SER A 117 -25.35 -15.09 20.85
C SER A 117 -24.32 -16.22 20.67
N ASP A 118 -24.57 -17.41 21.21
CA ASP A 118 -23.67 -18.56 21.09
C ASP A 118 -23.63 -19.12 19.66
N ARG A 119 -24.76 -19.12 18.92
CA ARG A 119 -24.79 -19.43 17.48
C ARG A 119 -23.96 -18.44 16.68
N VAL A 120 -24.22 -17.13 16.83
CA VAL A 120 -23.46 -16.08 16.13
C VAL A 120 -21.96 -16.17 16.45
N ARG A 121 -21.60 -16.47 17.71
CA ARG A 121 -20.20 -16.66 18.10
C ARG A 121 -19.58 -17.92 17.50
N SER A 122 -20.33 -19.02 17.43
CA SER A 122 -19.92 -20.27 16.77
C SER A 122 -19.69 -20.06 15.28
N ASP A 123 -20.63 -19.42 14.59
CA ASP A 123 -20.55 -19.14 13.16
C ASP A 123 -19.39 -18.19 12.85
N ALA A 124 -19.18 -17.15 13.66
CA ALA A 124 -18.03 -16.25 13.54
C ALA A 124 -16.68 -16.97 13.77
N TYR A 125 -16.61 -17.95 14.67
CA TYR A 125 -15.40 -18.77 14.84
C TYR A 125 -15.18 -19.70 13.65
N ALA A 126 -16.22 -20.36 13.13
CA ALA A 126 -16.14 -21.24 11.97
C ALA A 126 -15.76 -20.47 10.70
N GLU A 127 -16.26 -19.23 10.52
CA GLU A 127 -15.88 -18.36 9.42
C GLU A 127 -14.42 -17.89 9.54
N ARG A 128 -13.98 -17.55 10.76
CA ARG A 128 -12.57 -17.20 11.02
C ARG A 128 -11.63 -18.38 10.77
N GLU A 129 -12.05 -19.60 11.11
CA GLU A 129 -11.30 -20.82 10.85
C GLU A 129 -11.16 -21.06 9.34
N ARG A 130 -12.28 -21.06 8.59
CA ARG A 130 -12.27 -21.16 7.11
C ARG A 130 -11.41 -20.08 6.45
N ALA A 131 -11.52 -18.82 6.87
CA ALA A 131 -10.69 -17.73 6.36
C ALA A 131 -9.19 -17.92 6.70
N THR A 132 -8.88 -18.55 7.84
CA THR A 132 -7.49 -18.90 8.21
C THR A 132 -6.96 -20.06 7.38
N GLU A 133 -7.78 -21.08 7.12
CA GLU A 133 -7.46 -22.20 6.23
C GLU A 133 -7.23 -21.73 4.79
N ASP A 134 -8.09 -20.88 4.24
CA ASP A 134 -7.88 -20.29 2.92
C ASP A 134 -6.63 -19.40 2.87
N ALA A 135 -6.36 -18.59 3.89
CA ALA A 135 -5.12 -17.82 3.97
C ALA A 135 -3.86 -18.71 4.11
N ASN A 136 -3.97 -19.90 4.73
CA ASN A 136 -2.90 -20.89 4.78
C ASN A 136 -2.72 -21.59 3.43
N ARG A 137 -3.83 -21.92 2.76
CA ARG A 137 -3.85 -22.54 1.43
C ARG A 137 -3.22 -21.62 0.39
N VAL A 138 -3.67 -20.37 0.29
CA VAL A 138 -3.11 -19.36 -0.62
C VAL A 138 -1.63 -19.11 -0.35
N ARG A 139 -1.20 -19.06 0.92
CA ARG A 139 0.24 -18.96 1.25
C ARG A 139 1.04 -20.19 0.84
N SER A 140 0.46 -21.38 0.96
CA SER A 140 1.11 -22.64 0.57
C SER A 140 1.22 -22.76 -0.96
N GLU A 141 0.14 -22.42 -1.68
CA GLU A 141 0.08 -22.33 -3.14
C GLU A 141 1.12 -21.32 -3.66
N ALA A 142 1.15 -20.10 -3.12
CA ALA A 142 2.12 -19.06 -3.50
C ALA A 142 3.58 -19.45 -3.16
N THR A 143 3.81 -20.16 -2.05
CA THR A 143 5.15 -20.67 -1.71
C THR A 143 5.59 -21.74 -2.70
N ALA A 144 4.73 -22.71 -3.01
CA ALA A 144 5.01 -23.75 -3.99
C ALA A 144 5.23 -23.18 -5.41
N GLU A 145 4.46 -22.17 -5.82
CA GLU A 145 4.65 -21.46 -7.08
C GLU A 145 5.99 -20.68 -7.10
N SER A 146 6.34 -20.02 -6.00
CA SER A 146 7.64 -19.34 -5.85
C SER A 146 8.82 -20.33 -5.89
N GLU A 147 8.68 -21.51 -5.27
CA GLU A 147 9.70 -22.57 -5.32
C GLU A 147 9.81 -23.18 -6.72
N ALA A 148 8.70 -23.40 -7.41
CA ALA A 148 8.66 -23.88 -8.79
C ALA A 148 9.32 -22.86 -9.75
N ALA A 149 8.98 -21.57 -9.63
CA ALA A 149 9.58 -20.49 -10.40
C ALA A 149 11.09 -20.36 -10.12
N LYS A 150 11.52 -20.47 -8.86
CA LYS A 150 12.94 -20.49 -8.49
C LYS A 150 13.67 -21.70 -9.07
N SER A 151 13.08 -22.90 -8.99
CA SER A 151 13.65 -24.12 -9.57
C SER A 151 13.73 -24.05 -11.10
N LEU A 152 12.76 -23.43 -11.76
CA LEU A 152 12.81 -23.17 -13.20
C LEU A 152 13.96 -22.20 -13.53
N ALA A 153 14.08 -21.08 -12.81
CA ALA A 153 15.15 -20.11 -13.00
C ALA A 153 16.54 -20.72 -12.75
N GLU A 154 16.70 -21.51 -11.67
CA GLU A 154 17.94 -22.23 -11.36
C GLU A 154 18.31 -23.23 -12.48
N ARG A 155 17.34 -23.96 -13.04
CA ARG A 155 17.56 -24.85 -14.20
C ARG A 155 17.96 -24.07 -15.45
N THR A 156 17.22 -23.02 -15.83
CA THR A 156 17.53 -22.22 -17.02
C THR A 156 18.89 -21.52 -16.91
N VAL A 157 19.27 -21.06 -15.72
CA VAL A 157 20.62 -20.52 -15.48
C VAL A 157 21.69 -21.60 -15.57
N ALA A 158 21.47 -22.79 -14.98
CA ALA A 158 22.41 -23.91 -15.09
C ALA A 158 22.57 -24.41 -16.54
N GLU A 159 21.48 -24.50 -17.30
CA GLU A 159 21.46 -24.86 -18.72
C GLU A 159 22.19 -23.81 -19.57
N ALA A 160 21.93 -22.52 -19.35
CA ALA A 160 22.62 -21.44 -20.05
C ALA A 160 24.13 -21.37 -19.72
N ILE A 161 24.51 -21.67 -18.47
CA ILE A 161 25.93 -21.80 -18.08
C ILE A 161 26.56 -23.00 -18.79
N ALA A 162 25.92 -24.18 -18.74
CA ALA A 162 26.42 -25.39 -19.39
C ALA A 162 26.54 -25.24 -20.91
N GLU A 163 25.59 -24.56 -21.56
CA GLU A 163 25.67 -24.25 -22.99
C GLU A 163 26.76 -23.21 -23.29
N SER A 164 26.92 -22.18 -22.46
CA SER A 164 28.04 -21.23 -22.59
C SER A 164 29.40 -21.89 -22.42
N GLU A 165 29.54 -22.81 -21.47
CA GLU A 165 30.75 -23.62 -21.27
C GLU A 165 31.00 -24.56 -22.46
N ARG A 166 29.96 -25.22 -22.98
CA ARG A 166 30.05 -26.06 -24.18
C ARG A 166 30.49 -25.25 -25.41
N LEU A 167 29.89 -24.08 -25.65
CA LEU A 167 30.27 -23.18 -26.75
C LEU A 167 31.70 -22.65 -26.59
N ARG A 168 32.16 -22.36 -25.37
CA ARG A 168 33.56 -22.01 -25.08
C ARG A 168 34.51 -23.18 -25.34
N GLY A 169 34.11 -24.41 -25.00
CA GLY A 169 34.82 -25.64 -25.32
C GLY A 169 34.97 -25.82 -26.83
N ASP A 170 33.85 -25.88 -27.55
CA ASP A 170 33.79 -25.99 -29.03
C ASP A 170 34.66 -24.93 -29.72
N ALA A 171 34.56 -23.66 -29.29
CA ALA A 171 35.34 -22.55 -29.83
C ALA A 171 36.84 -22.68 -29.52
N SER A 172 37.21 -23.14 -28.32
CA SER A 172 38.60 -23.41 -27.95
C SER A 172 39.18 -24.57 -28.76
N GLU A 173 38.43 -25.66 -28.94
CA GLU A 173 38.84 -26.80 -29.77
C GLU A 173 38.93 -26.43 -31.26
N HIS A 174 38.02 -25.58 -31.77
CA HIS A 174 38.11 -25.07 -33.13
C HIS A 174 39.34 -24.16 -33.31
N ALA A 175 39.57 -23.23 -32.38
CA ALA A 175 40.77 -22.40 -32.40
C ALA A 175 42.07 -23.22 -32.26
N GLN A 176 42.07 -24.30 -31.49
CA GLN A 176 43.20 -25.22 -31.40
C GLN A 176 43.42 -26.00 -32.70
N ARG A 177 42.37 -26.53 -33.32
CA ARG A 177 42.45 -27.18 -34.65
C ARG A 177 43.02 -26.25 -35.71
N VAL A 178 42.50 -25.03 -35.82
CA VAL A 178 43.00 -24.01 -36.78
C VAL A 178 44.46 -23.66 -36.50
N ARG A 179 44.88 -23.55 -35.22
CA ARG A 179 46.30 -23.32 -34.89
C ARG A 179 47.19 -24.49 -35.31
N THR A 180 46.76 -25.73 -35.11
CA THR A 180 47.49 -26.93 -35.56
C THR A 180 47.58 -26.97 -37.09
N GLU A 181 46.47 -26.79 -37.79
CA GLU A 181 46.41 -26.77 -39.26
C GLU A 181 47.31 -25.67 -39.84
N VAL A 182 47.29 -24.46 -39.27
CA VAL A 182 48.20 -23.37 -39.67
C VAL A 182 49.67 -23.72 -39.37
N ALA A 183 49.98 -24.41 -38.26
CA ALA A 183 51.34 -24.84 -37.95
C ALA A 183 51.83 -25.94 -38.91
N GLU A 184 50.97 -26.88 -39.29
CA GLU A 184 51.23 -27.93 -40.29
C GLU A 184 51.43 -27.32 -41.68
N LEU A 185 50.57 -26.40 -42.11
CA LEU A 185 50.71 -25.67 -43.38
C LEU A 185 52.01 -24.87 -43.44
N ARG A 186 52.39 -24.18 -42.35
CA ARG A 186 53.69 -23.47 -42.28
C ARG A 186 54.86 -24.45 -42.35
N THR A 187 54.78 -25.59 -41.67
CA THR A 187 55.81 -26.63 -41.71
C THR A 187 55.95 -27.21 -43.12
N SER A 188 54.84 -27.48 -43.82
CA SER A 188 54.85 -27.93 -45.22
C SER A 188 55.45 -26.88 -46.14
N ALA A 189 55.04 -25.61 -46.01
CA ALA A 189 55.58 -24.51 -46.82
C ALA A 189 57.09 -24.30 -46.60
N ASP A 190 57.58 -24.41 -45.36
CA ASP A 190 59.01 -24.34 -45.04
C ASP A 190 59.78 -25.56 -45.60
N GLN A 191 59.18 -26.75 -45.62
CA GLN A 191 59.76 -27.95 -46.23
C GLN A 191 59.81 -27.83 -47.77
N ASP A 192 58.73 -27.39 -48.41
CA ASP A 192 58.66 -27.17 -49.86
C ASP A 192 59.65 -26.08 -50.30
N ALA A 193 59.71 -24.95 -49.59
CA ALA A 193 60.70 -23.91 -49.83
C ALA A 193 62.14 -24.40 -49.62
N SER A 194 62.37 -25.28 -48.64
CA SER A 194 63.68 -25.90 -48.42
C SER A 194 64.06 -26.88 -49.54
N ARG A 195 63.09 -27.67 -50.03
CA ARG A 195 63.27 -28.57 -51.18
C ARG A 195 63.59 -27.78 -52.45
N THR A 196 62.80 -26.77 -52.79
CA THR A 196 63.05 -25.90 -53.96
C THR A 196 64.40 -25.20 -53.88
N ARG A 197 64.85 -24.76 -52.69
CA ARG A 197 66.19 -24.21 -52.49
C ARG A 197 67.31 -25.24 -52.64
N ALA A 198 67.07 -26.51 -52.29
CA ALA A 198 68.03 -27.59 -52.48
C ALA A 198 68.14 -27.97 -53.96
N GLU A 199 67.02 -28.16 -54.64
CA GLU A 199 66.92 -28.43 -56.09
C GLU A 199 67.61 -27.32 -56.89
N ALA A 200 67.30 -26.05 -56.63
CA ALA A 200 67.94 -24.92 -57.30
C ALA A 200 69.46 -24.83 -57.06
N ARG A 201 69.95 -25.28 -55.90
CA ARG A 201 71.39 -25.37 -55.61
C ARG A 201 72.04 -26.53 -56.35
N GLU A 202 71.37 -27.67 -56.45
CA GLU A 202 71.84 -28.83 -57.22
C GLU A 202 71.90 -28.51 -58.71
N ASP A 203 70.87 -27.86 -59.26
CA ASP A 203 70.87 -27.37 -60.64
C ASP A 203 71.98 -26.36 -60.90
N ALA A 204 72.19 -25.39 -60.00
CA ALA A 204 73.31 -24.45 -60.11
C ALA A 204 74.68 -25.13 -59.98
N ASN A 205 74.80 -26.21 -59.20
CA ASN A 205 76.02 -27.02 -59.13
C ASN A 205 76.24 -27.79 -60.44
N ARG A 206 75.20 -28.42 -60.98
CA ARG A 206 75.21 -29.16 -62.24
C ARG A 206 75.60 -28.26 -63.41
N ILE A 207 74.92 -27.12 -63.59
CA ILE A 207 75.23 -26.14 -64.64
C ILE A 207 76.69 -25.67 -64.54
N ARG A 208 77.21 -25.42 -63.33
CA ARG A 208 78.63 -25.05 -63.15
C ARG A 208 79.59 -26.19 -63.49
N SER A 209 79.25 -27.43 -63.13
CA SER A 209 80.06 -28.62 -63.45
C SER A 209 80.08 -28.89 -64.96
N ASP A 210 78.92 -28.78 -65.62
CA ASP A 210 78.78 -28.97 -67.07
C ASP A 210 79.52 -27.86 -67.84
N ALA A 211 79.44 -26.61 -67.37
CA ALA A 211 80.18 -25.48 -67.94
C ALA A 211 81.70 -25.62 -67.73
N ALA A 212 82.15 -26.10 -66.57
CA ALA A 212 83.56 -26.39 -66.32
C ALA A 212 84.07 -27.51 -67.23
N ALA A 213 83.33 -28.61 -67.37
CA ALA A 213 83.69 -29.72 -68.26
C ALA A 213 83.74 -29.29 -69.75
N GLN A 214 82.83 -28.41 -70.18
CA GLN A 214 82.87 -27.82 -71.52
C GLN A 214 84.08 -26.90 -71.71
N ALA A 215 84.42 -26.08 -70.71
CA ALA A 215 85.61 -25.23 -70.75
C ALA A 215 86.90 -26.08 -70.81
N ASP A 216 87.04 -27.11 -69.97
CA ASP A 216 88.18 -28.02 -69.98
C ASP A 216 88.31 -28.76 -71.31
N THR A 217 87.18 -29.16 -71.92
CA THR A 217 87.15 -29.79 -73.26
C THR A 217 87.66 -28.81 -74.32
N LEU A 218 87.11 -27.59 -74.39
CA LEU A 218 87.52 -26.57 -75.35
C LEU A 218 88.99 -26.16 -75.19
N ILE A 219 89.49 -26.06 -73.95
CA ILE A 219 90.90 -25.78 -73.65
C ILE A 219 91.78 -26.95 -74.14
N THR A 220 91.36 -28.20 -73.93
CA THR A 220 92.10 -29.39 -74.39
C THR A 220 92.14 -29.47 -75.91
N GLU A 221 91.02 -29.22 -76.58
CA GLU A 221 90.92 -29.19 -78.05
C GLU A 221 91.78 -28.07 -78.63
N ALA A 222 91.68 -26.84 -78.11
CA ALA A 222 92.48 -25.70 -78.55
C ALA A 222 94.00 -25.92 -78.32
N THR A 223 94.38 -26.54 -77.21
CA THR A 223 95.78 -26.89 -76.91
C THR A 223 96.29 -27.95 -77.89
N SER A 224 95.50 -29.01 -78.13
CA SER A 224 95.85 -30.09 -79.06
C SER A 224 95.99 -29.58 -80.51
N GLU A 225 95.11 -28.67 -80.93
CA GLU A 225 95.17 -28.05 -82.25
C GLU A 225 96.36 -27.09 -82.39
N ALA A 226 96.71 -26.35 -81.33
CA ALA A 226 97.92 -25.51 -81.30
C ALA A 226 99.20 -26.36 -81.38
N GLU A 227 99.26 -27.51 -80.68
CA GLU A 227 100.37 -28.47 -80.75
C GLU A 227 100.47 -29.10 -82.15
N ARG A 228 99.35 -29.47 -82.77
CA ARG A 228 99.29 -30.00 -84.15
C ARG A 228 99.82 -28.98 -85.14
N LEU A 229 99.30 -27.75 -85.10
CA LEU A 229 99.71 -26.67 -86.00
C LEU A 229 101.20 -26.29 -85.82
N THR A 230 101.70 -26.32 -84.58
CA THR A 230 103.13 -26.13 -84.27
C THR A 230 103.98 -27.24 -84.88
N THR A 231 103.54 -28.50 -84.76
CA THR A 231 104.24 -29.66 -85.32
C THR A 231 104.27 -29.64 -86.85
N GLU A 232 103.15 -29.29 -87.49
CA GLU A 232 103.06 -29.13 -88.94
C GLU A 232 103.95 -27.98 -89.44
N THR A 233 103.93 -26.84 -88.76
CA THR A 233 104.78 -25.67 -89.08
C THR A 233 106.27 -26.02 -88.96
N ASN A 234 106.68 -26.73 -87.91
CA ASN A 234 108.07 -27.17 -87.75
C ASN A 234 108.48 -28.18 -88.83
N THR A 235 107.62 -29.14 -89.16
CA THR A 235 107.87 -30.15 -90.20
C THR A 235 108.04 -29.49 -91.57
N GLU A 236 107.20 -28.51 -91.90
CA GLU A 236 107.28 -27.75 -93.14
C GLU A 236 108.52 -26.84 -93.18
N ALA A 237 108.87 -26.19 -92.06
CA ALA A 237 110.10 -25.41 -91.94
C ALA A 237 111.36 -26.26 -92.15
N ASP A 238 111.40 -27.48 -91.60
CA ASP A 238 112.50 -28.44 -91.81
C ASP A 238 112.53 -28.98 -93.24
N ARG A 239 111.38 -29.23 -93.88
CA ARG A 239 111.31 -29.58 -95.31
C ARG A 239 111.90 -28.48 -96.19
N VAL A 240 111.48 -27.23 -95.99
CA VAL A 240 111.98 -26.06 -96.74
C VAL A 240 113.48 -25.84 -96.49
N ARG A 241 113.95 -26.04 -95.25
CA ARG A 241 115.37 -25.99 -94.89
C ARG A 241 116.17 -27.08 -95.62
N ALA A 242 115.71 -28.34 -95.60
CA ALA A 242 116.37 -29.45 -96.28
C ALA A 242 116.44 -29.26 -97.81
N GLU A 243 115.34 -28.82 -98.43
CA GLU A 243 115.33 -28.49 -99.86
C GLU A 243 116.26 -27.34 -100.23
N SER A 244 116.40 -26.34 -99.35
CA SER A 244 117.31 -25.21 -99.55
C SER A 244 118.78 -25.63 -99.43
N VAL A 245 119.11 -26.50 -98.47
CA VAL A 245 120.45 -27.09 -98.33
C VAL A 245 120.79 -27.95 -99.56
N ALA A 246 119.91 -28.85 -99.98
CA ALA A 246 120.15 -29.71 -101.14
C ALA A 246 120.34 -28.90 -102.45
N LYS A 247 119.61 -27.79 -102.62
CA LYS A 247 119.82 -26.86 -103.74
C LYS A 247 121.19 -26.16 -103.67
N ALA A 248 121.62 -25.76 -102.47
CA ALA A 248 122.93 -25.13 -102.27
C ALA A 248 124.09 -26.12 -102.51
N GLU A 249 124.00 -27.34 -101.98
CA GLU A 249 124.99 -28.40 -102.19
C GLU A 249 125.15 -28.76 -103.67
N LYS A 250 124.03 -28.90 -104.40
CA LYS A 250 124.07 -29.10 -105.85
C LYS A 250 124.80 -27.97 -106.57
N LEU A 251 124.50 -26.72 -106.23
CA LEU A 251 125.10 -25.55 -106.88
C LEU A 251 126.60 -25.43 -106.58
N ILE A 252 127.05 -25.87 -105.40
CA ILE A 252 128.47 -26.00 -105.04
C ILE A 252 129.15 -27.13 -105.83
N ALA A 253 128.48 -28.27 -106.03
CA ALA A 253 129.00 -29.39 -106.81
C ALA A 253 129.16 -29.01 -108.30
N ASP A 254 128.14 -28.39 -108.89
CA ASP A 254 128.16 -27.91 -110.29
C ASP A 254 129.32 -26.90 -110.49
N ALA A 255 129.46 -25.91 -109.59
CA ALA A 255 130.55 -24.93 -109.63
C ALA A 255 131.96 -25.55 -109.43
N SER A 256 132.06 -26.63 -108.65
CA SER A 256 133.33 -27.34 -108.42
C SER A 256 133.75 -28.12 -109.67
N GLY A 257 132.82 -28.80 -110.34
CA GLY A 257 133.08 -29.52 -111.59
C GLY A 257 133.53 -28.60 -112.73
N ASP A 258 132.90 -27.43 -112.87
CA ASP A 258 133.32 -26.42 -113.85
C ASP A 258 134.74 -25.87 -113.55
N ALA A 259 135.09 -25.69 -112.27
CA ALA A 259 136.43 -25.25 -111.87
C ALA A 259 137.51 -26.31 -112.10
N GLU A 260 137.19 -27.61 -112.05
CA GLU A 260 138.11 -28.69 -112.40
C GLU A 260 138.33 -28.81 -113.92
N ARG A 261 137.27 -28.67 -114.73
CA ARG A 261 137.37 -28.64 -116.20
C ARG A 261 138.30 -27.53 -116.68
N LEU A 262 138.13 -26.31 -116.16
CA LEU A 262 138.99 -25.16 -116.49
C LEU A 262 140.47 -25.37 -116.10
N ARG A 263 140.77 -26.16 -115.06
CA ARG A 263 142.15 -26.50 -114.67
C ARG A 263 142.78 -27.54 -115.61
N ALA A 264 142.00 -28.48 -116.13
CA ALA A 264 142.48 -29.47 -117.09
C ALA A 264 142.87 -28.83 -118.44
N GLU A 265 142.00 -27.97 -118.99
CA GLU A 265 142.24 -27.26 -120.26
C GLU A 265 143.46 -26.31 -120.18
N ALA A 266 143.69 -25.70 -119.01
CA ALA A 266 144.88 -24.88 -118.76
C ALA A 266 146.19 -25.70 -118.74
N ALA A 267 146.15 -26.95 -118.25
CA ALA A 267 147.34 -27.81 -118.17
C ALA A 267 147.81 -28.30 -119.55
N GLU A 268 146.88 -28.65 -120.45
CA GLU A 268 147.17 -29.08 -121.82
C GLU A 268 147.82 -27.96 -122.65
N THR A 269 147.34 -26.73 -122.48
CA THR A 269 147.88 -25.54 -123.17
C THR A 269 149.34 -25.26 -122.79
N VAL A 270 149.74 -25.50 -121.53
CA VAL A 270 151.13 -25.27 -121.05
C VAL A 270 152.11 -26.34 -121.57
N GLY A 271 151.67 -27.59 -121.72
CA GLY A 271 152.54 -28.69 -122.19
C GLY A 271 153.07 -28.49 -123.62
N SER A 272 152.23 -27.96 -124.52
CA SER A 272 152.61 -27.70 -125.92
C SER A 272 153.65 -26.57 -126.06
N ALA A 273 153.56 -25.54 -125.20
CA ALA A 273 154.47 -24.39 -125.22
C ALA A 273 155.89 -24.74 -124.77
N GLN A 274 156.06 -25.72 -123.87
CA GLN A 274 157.36 -26.07 -123.28
C GLN A 274 158.28 -26.81 -124.27
N GLN A 275 157.76 -27.70 -125.12
CA GLN A 275 158.57 -28.41 -126.12
C GLN A 275 159.13 -27.51 -127.22
N HIS A 276 158.52 -26.33 -127.46
CA HIS A 276 159.04 -25.35 -128.42
C HIS A 276 160.15 -24.46 -127.84
N ALA A 277 160.17 -24.25 -126.52
CA ALA A 277 161.13 -23.36 -125.85
C ALA A 277 162.55 -23.97 -125.76
N GLU A 278 162.66 -25.28 -125.58
CA GLU A 278 163.95 -25.97 -125.37
C GLU A 278 164.87 -25.91 -126.60
N ARG A 279 164.26 -25.98 -127.80
CA ARG A 279 164.98 -25.97 -129.09
C ARG A 279 165.51 -24.58 -129.49
N ILE A 280 164.98 -23.51 -128.89
CA ILE A 280 165.36 -22.11 -129.19
C ILE A 280 166.47 -21.59 -128.24
N ARG A 281 166.62 -22.19 -127.05
CA ARG A 281 167.67 -21.80 -126.07
C ARG A 281 169.09 -21.99 -126.62
N THR A 282 169.35 -23.08 -127.33
CA THR A 282 170.69 -23.45 -127.82
C THR A 282 171.25 -22.53 -128.91
N GLU A 283 170.40 -21.76 -129.60
CA GLU A 283 170.80 -20.88 -130.72
C GLU A 283 170.89 -19.39 -130.30
N SER A 284 170.13 -18.97 -129.29
CA SER A 284 170.02 -17.55 -128.89
C SER A 284 171.02 -17.06 -127.83
N GLU A 285 171.86 -17.93 -127.24
CA GLU A 285 172.97 -17.45 -126.39
C GLU A 285 174.08 -16.75 -127.20
N ARG A 286 174.13 -16.93 -128.53
CA ARG A 286 175.22 -16.42 -129.37
C ARG A 286 174.95 -15.08 -130.09
N VAL A 287 173.70 -14.60 -130.17
CA VAL A 287 173.36 -13.29 -130.78
C VAL A 287 172.88 -12.25 -129.75
N LYS A 288 172.66 -12.67 -128.49
CA LYS A 288 172.33 -11.79 -127.35
C LYS A 288 173.42 -10.77 -126.99
N ALA A 289 174.62 -10.85 -127.56
CA ALA A 289 175.68 -9.87 -127.33
C ALA A 289 175.41 -8.53 -128.03
N ASP A 290 175.28 -8.53 -129.36
CA ASP A 290 175.62 -7.32 -130.14
C ASP A 290 174.45 -6.63 -130.87
N ALA A 291 173.24 -7.22 -130.90
CA ALA A 291 172.05 -6.61 -131.52
C ALA A 291 171.17 -5.81 -130.53
N ALA A 292 171.62 -5.63 -129.28
CA ALA A 292 170.83 -5.04 -128.18
C ALA A 292 170.47 -3.54 -128.35
N ALA A 293 170.96 -2.86 -129.40
CA ALA A 293 170.85 -1.41 -129.55
C ALA A 293 169.55 -0.89 -130.19
N GLU A 294 168.84 -1.68 -131.02
CA GLU A 294 167.84 -1.11 -131.94
C GLU A 294 166.37 -1.35 -131.54
N ALA A 295 166.09 -2.29 -130.62
CA ALA A 295 164.73 -2.77 -130.34
C ALA A 295 163.97 -2.02 -129.21
N GLU A 296 164.58 -1.04 -128.53
CA GLU A 296 163.91 -0.26 -127.46
C GLU A 296 162.69 0.54 -127.98
N ARG A 297 162.62 0.84 -129.27
CA ARG A 297 161.61 1.76 -129.84
C ARG A 297 160.18 1.24 -129.92
N LEU A 298 159.93 -0.08 -129.78
CA LEU A 298 158.66 -0.70 -130.20
C LEU A 298 157.72 -1.19 -129.07
N ARG A 299 158.15 -1.20 -127.80
CA ARG A 299 157.34 -1.76 -126.68
C ARG A 299 156.62 -0.74 -125.80
N ALA A 300 156.74 0.55 -126.06
CA ALA A 300 156.01 1.58 -125.30
C ALA A 300 154.48 1.54 -125.53
N ALA A 301 154.00 0.93 -126.62
CA ALA A 301 152.61 1.03 -127.08
C ALA A 301 151.61 0.02 -126.44
N ALA A 302 152.06 -0.96 -125.66
CA ALA A 302 151.21 -2.09 -125.24
C ALA A 302 150.73 -2.05 -123.76
N ARG A 303 150.98 -0.96 -123.02
CA ARG A 303 150.68 -0.86 -121.58
C ARG A 303 149.39 -0.11 -121.22
N GLU A 304 148.73 0.53 -122.19
CA GLU A 304 147.60 1.46 -121.92
C GLU A 304 146.20 0.79 -121.92
N GLU A 305 146.07 -0.42 -122.48
CA GLU A 305 144.76 -1.05 -122.70
C GLU A 305 144.31 -1.95 -121.52
N SER A 306 145.25 -2.42 -120.70
CA SER A 306 144.97 -3.42 -119.65
C SER A 306 144.29 -2.87 -118.39
N GLU A 307 144.31 -1.55 -118.14
CA GLU A 307 143.85 -1.00 -116.85
C GLU A 307 142.33 -0.75 -116.80
N ARG A 308 141.65 -0.63 -117.96
CA ARG A 308 140.21 -0.31 -118.00
C ARG A 308 139.27 -1.46 -117.61
N ALA A 309 139.76 -2.70 -117.51
CA ALA A 309 138.91 -3.89 -117.33
C ALA A 309 138.63 -4.26 -115.85
N LEU A 310 139.34 -3.67 -114.88
CA LEU A 310 139.31 -4.11 -113.47
C LEU A 310 138.37 -3.32 -112.55
N ASP A 311 137.94 -2.11 -112.92
CA ASP A 311 137.12 -1.25 -112.05
C ASP A 311 135.62 -1.62 -112.06
N GLU A 312 135.06 -2.08 -113.19
CA GLU A 312 133.61 -2.30 -113.30
C GLU A 312 133.12 -3.48 -112.45
N ALA A 313 133.97 -4.49 -112.20
CA ALA A 313 133.64 -5.68 -111.41
C ALA A 313 133.40 -5.41 -109.91
N ARG A 314 133.77 -4.22 -109.40
CA ARG A 314 133.65 -3.88 -107.97
C ARG A 314 132.34 -3.20 -107.57
N LYS A 315 131.52 -2.71 -108.51
CA LYS A 315 130.26 -2.02 -108.21
C LYS A 315 129.11 -2.96 -107.83
N ASP A 316 128.93 -4.06 -108.56
CA ASP A 316 127.72 -4.89 -108.43
C ASP A 316 127.63 -5.69 -107.13
N ALA A 317 128.78 -6.04 -106.51
CA ALA A 317 128.82 -6.84 -105.30
C ALA A 317 128.17 -6.15 -104.08
N ASN A 318 128.23 -4.82 -104.00
CA ASN A 318 127.69 -4.07 -102.86
C ASN A 318 126.15 -3.95 -102.88
N LYS A 319 125.51 -4.06 -104.05
CA LYS A 319 124.06 -3.80 -104.17
C LYS A 319 123.20 -4.88 -103.50
N ARG A 320 123.58 -6.15 -103.64
CA ARG A 320 122.82 -7.31 -103.13
C ARG A 320 122.84 -7.48 -101.61
N ARG A 321 123.67 -6.73 -100.87
CA ARG A 321 123.83 -6.90 -99.41
C ARG A 321 122.90 -6.01 -98.57
N THR A 322 122.34 -4.95 -99.16
CA THR A 322 121.43 -4.01 -98.47
C THR A 322 119.98 -4.49 -98.55
N GLU A 323 119.55 -4.96 -99.72
CA GLU A 323 118.16 -5.37 -100.02
C GLU A 323 117.66 -6.54 -99.15
N ALA A 324 118.57 -7.34 -98.57
CA ALA A 324 118.23 -8.48 -97.71
C ALA A 324 118.04 -8.12 -96.22
N ALA A 325 118.55 -6.97 -95.75
CA ALA A 325 118.44 -6.56 -94.35
C ALA A 325 117.07 -5.93 -94.04
N GLU A 326 116.55 -5.11 -94.95
CA GLU A 326 115.34 -4.29 -94.74
C GLU A 326 114.04 -5.12 -94.66
N GLN A 327 114.04 -6.37 -95.15
CA GLN A 327 112.84 -7.23 -95.11
C GLN A 327 112.63 -7.93 -93.75
N VAL A 328 113.66 -8.06 -92.92
CA VAL A 328 113.57 -8.79 -91.63
C VAL A 328 112.99 -7.90 -90.53
N ASP A 329 113.45 -6.64 -90.42
CA ASP A 329 113.02 -5.72 -89.37
C ASP A 329 111.51 -5.37 -89.46
N LYS A 330 110.94 -5.40 -90.67
CA LYS A 330 109.51 -5.13 -90.88
C LYS A 330 108.61 -6.21 -90.26
N LEU A 331 108.93 -7.49 -90.49
CA LEU A 331 108.13 -8.63 -90.03
C LEU A 331 108.09 -8.77 -88.50
N ILE A 332 109.18 -8.42 -87.82
CA ILE A 332 109.27 -8.45 -86.35
C ILE A 332 108.44 -7.32 -85.72
N THR A 333 108.42 -6.15 -86.35
CA THR A 333 107.68 -4.98 -85.83
C THR A 333 106.17 -5.15 -85.97
N GLU A 334 105.69 -5.73 -87.07
CA GLU A 334 104.26 -5.97 -87.32
C GLU A 334 103.69 -7.06 -86.37
N SER A 335 104.43 -8.14 -86.12
CA SER A 335 103.98 -9.26 -85.28
C SER A 335 103.92 -8.93 -83.77
N ALA A 336 104.78 -8.06 -83.27
CA ALA A 336 104.73 -7.62 -81.87
C ALA A 336 103.50 -6.72 -81.56
N ALA A 337 103.09 -5.89 -82.52
CA ALA A 337 101.96 -4.96 -82.35
C ALA A 337 100.59 -5.67 -82.28
N GLU A 338 100.43 -6.79 -83.00
CA GLU A 338 99.19 -7.58 -83.01
C GLU A 338 98.91 -8.25 -81.65
N ALA A 339 99.96 -8.74 -80.96
CA ALA A 339 99.87 -9.43 -79.68
C ALA A 339 99.50 -8.50 -78.50
N ASP A 340 100.07 -7.30 -78.46
CA ASP A 340 99.76 -6.28 -77.45
C ASP A 340 98.31 -5.76 -77.57
N LYS A 341 97.74 -5.78 -78.78
CA LYS A 341 96.37 -5.37 -79.03
C LYS A 341 95.36 -6.38 -78.46
N LEU A 342 95.51 -7.66 -78.80
CA LEU A 342 94.65 -8.75 -78.33
C LEU A 342 94.60 -8.85 -76.79
N THR A 343 95.74 -8.65 -76.12
CA THR A 343 95.83 -8.72 -74.66
C THR A 343 95.03 -7.61 -73.96
N ARG A 344 95.02 -6.40 -74.54
CA ARG A 344 94.32 -5.24 -74.00
C ARG A 344 92.80 -5.35 -74.18
N GLU A 345 92.34 -5.81 -75.35
CA GLU A 345 90.92 -6.04 -75.64
C GLU A 345 90.29 -7.11 -74.73
N ALA A 346 91.04 -8.17 -74.39
CA ALA A 346 90.58 -9.22 -73.47
C ALA A 346 90.40 -8.71 -72.02
N GLN A 347 91.29 -7.84 -71.54
CA GLN A 347 91.21 -7.29 -70.17
C GLN A 347 90.04 -6.30 -70.00
N GLU A 348 89.79 -5.44 -71.00
CA GLU A 348 88.64 -4.52 -70.96
C GLU A 348 87.30 -5.27 -70.98
N SER A 349 87.18 -6.33 -71.79
CA SER A 349 85.95 -7.14 -71.83
C SER A 349 85.67 -7.88 -70.52
N ALA A 350 86.71 -8.32 -69.81
CA ALA A 350 86.56 -8.97 -68.51
C ALA A 350 86.10 -7.98 -67.43
N GLN A 351 86.76 -6.81 -67.32
CA GLN A 351 86.41 -5.78 -66.34
C GLN A 351 84.99 -5.25 -66.50
N LYS A 352 84.55 -5.05 -67.76
CA LYS A 352 83.19 -4.61 -68.06
C LYS A 352 82.13 -5.62 -67.59
N THR A 353 82.35 -6.91 -67.84
CA THR A 353 81.42 -7.99 -67.44
C THR A 353 81.27 -8.06 -65.91
N THR A 354 82.34 -7.83 -65.14
CA THR A 354 82.27 -7.79 -63.68
C THR A 354 81.49 -6.57 -63.18
N ALA A 355 81.76 -5.37 -63.73
CA ALA A 355 81.06 -4.14 -63.33
C ALA A 355 79.55 -4.20 -63.62
N ASP A 356 79.16 -4.77 -64.77
CA ASP A 356 77.75 -4.95 -65.14
C ASP A 356 77.03 -5.92 -64.18
N ALA A 357 77.72 -6.98 -63.70
CA ALA A 357 77.18 -7.94 -62.75
C ALA A 357 77.03 -7.36 -61.32
N GLU A 358 77.98 -6.56 -60.86
CA GLU A 358 77.91 -5.86 -59.56
C GLU A 358 76.76 -4.85 -59.54
N ALA A 359 76.63 -4.04 -60.60
CA ALA A 359 75.52 -3.08 -60.74
C ALA A 359 74.13 -3.77 -60.74
N GLN A 360 74.03 -4.95 -61.36
CA GLN A 360 72.79 -5.73 -61.36
C GLN A 360 72.47 -6.28 -59.95
N ALA A 361 73.47 -6.75 -59.20
CA ALA A 361 73.28 -7.23 -57.83
C ALA A 361 72.84 -6.11 -56.87
N ASP A 362 73.48 -4.94 -56.94
CA ASP A 362 73.09 -3.77 -56.12
C ASP A 362 71.68 -3.29 -56.44
N SER A 363 71.29 -3.28 -57.72
CA SER A 363 69.91 -2.95 -58.13
C SER A 363 68.88 -3.95 -57.56
N MET A 364 69.20 -5.24 -57.51
CA MET A 364 68.31 -6.26 -56.93
C MET A 364 68.18 -6.11 -55.41
N VAL A 365 69.27 -5.84 -54.70
CA VAL A 365 69.24 -5.62 -53.23
C VAL A 365 68.53 -4.31 -52.88
N GLY A 366 68.72 -3.25 -53.66
CA GLY A 366 68.01 -1.98 -53.50
C GLY A 366 66.49 -2.12 -53.68
N ALA A 367 66.05 -2.87 -54.70
CA ALA A 367 64.64 -3.18 -54.92
C ALA A 367 64.04 -4.00 -53.77
N ALA A 368 64.73 -5.06 -53.32
CA ALA A 368 64.26 -5.92 -52.23
C ALA A 368 64.14 -5.17 -50.89
N ARG A 369 65.06 -4.23 -50.59
CA ARG A 369 64.97 -3.38 -49.40
C ARG A 369 63.80 -2.40 -49.48
N SER A 370 63.64 -1.73 -50.63
CA SER A 370 62.55 -0.78 -50.85
C SER A 370 61.17 -1.44 -50.70
N GLU A 371 61.03 -2.68 -51.19
CA GLU A 371 59.81 -3.46 -51.07
C GLU A 371 59.55 -3.94 -49.62
N ALA A 372 60.60 -4.31 -48.88
CA ALA A 372 60.47 -4.63 -47.46
C ALA A 372 60.04 -3.40 -46.62
N ASP A 373 60.64 -2.23 -46.87
CA ASP A 373 60.28 -0.98 -46.20
C ASP A 373 58.83 -0.55 -46.54
N ARG A 374 58.39 -0.79 -47.78
CA ARG A 374 56.99 -0.58 -48.21
C ARG A 374 56.02 -1.47 -47.44
N LEU A 375 56.28 -2.78 -47.38
CA LEU A 375 55.44 -3.75 -46.66
C LEU A 375 55.37 -3.48 -45.14
N VAL A 376 56.49 -3.07 -44.53
CA VAL A 376 56.52 -2.68 -43.10
C VAL A 376 55.72 -1.39 -42.88
N SER A 377 55.80 -0.42 -43.78
CA SER A 377 55.04 0.83 -43.70
C SER A 377 53.53 0.57 -43.87
N GLU A 378 53.13 -0.23 -44.84
CA GLU A 378 51.74 -0.63 -45.08
C GLU A 378 51.17 -1.40 -43.88
N GLY A 379 51.86 -2.44 -43.39
CA GLY A 379 51.42 -3.18 -42.20
C GLY A 379 51.36 -2.32 -40.92
N THR A 380 52.21 -1.31 -40.80
CA THR A 380 52.15 -0.35 -39.67
C THR A 380 50.95 0.60 -39.80
N VAL A 381 50.64 1.08 -41.00
CA VAL A 381 49.46 1.93 -41.25
C VAL A 381 48.16 1.14 -41.05
N GLU A 382 48.07 -0.09 -41.58
CA GLU A 382 46.91 -0.97 -41.38
C GLU A 382 46.73 -1.36 -39.91
N GLY A 383 47.81 -1.70 -39.21
CA GLY A 383 47.78 -1.99 -37.77
C GLY A 383 47.29 -0.81 -36.93
N ASN A 384 47.80 0.40 -37.20
CA ASN A 384 47.35 1.61 -36.53
C ASN A 384 45.88 1.95 -36.86
N ALA A 385 45.46 1.80 -38.12
CA ALA A 385 44.07 2.03 -38.53
C ALA A 385 43.10 1.05 -37.85
N LEU A 386 43.49 -0.22 -37.69
CA LEU A 386 42.70 -1.21 -36.98
C LEU A 386 42.59 -0.90 -35.48
N VAL A 387 43.66 -0.43 -34.84
CA VAL A 387 43.67 -0.02 -33.43
C VAL A 387 42.80 1.22 -33.19
N GLU A 388 42.91 2.25 -34.03
CA GLU A 388 42.07 3.46 -33.90
C GLU A 388 40.59 3.17 -34.20
N LYS A 389 40.30 2.25 -35.13
CA LYS A 389 38.93 1.75 -35.33
C LYS A 389 38.41 1.04 -34.08
N ALA A 390 39.17 0.09 -33.53
CA ALA A 390 38.77 -0.64 -32.33
C ALA A 390 38.60 0.27 -31.09
N ARG A 391 39.37 1.37 -30.99
CA ARG A 391 39.16 2.42 -29.99
C ARG A 391 37.85 3.17 -30.22
N THR A 392 37.60 3.58 -31.46
CA THR A 392 36.36 4.29 -31.83
C THR A 392 35.12 3.43 -31.54
N ASP A 393 35.14 2.16 -31.97
CA ASP A 393 34.07 1.20 -31.71
C ASP A 393 33.85 1.00 -30.19
N ALA A 394 34.92 0.96 -29.39
CA ALA A 394 34.84 0.86 -27.93
C ALA A 394 34.31 2.13 -27.25
N ASP A 395 34.71 3.32 -27.72
CA ASP A 395 34.21 4.61 -27.22
C ASP A 395 32.72 4.81 -27.58
N GLU A 396 32.28 4.40 -28.79
CA GLU A 396 30.87 4.39 -29.15
C GLU A 396 30.04 3.46 -28.24
N LEU A 397 30.54 2.24 -27.95
CA LEU A 397 29.89 1.33 -27.00
C LEU A 397 29.83 1.91 -25.58
N LEU A 398 30.88 2.60 -25.12
CA LEU A 398 30.89 3.27 -23.81
C LEU A 398 29.93 4.47 -23.76
N VAL A 399 29.80 5.24 -24.84
CA VAL A 399 28.82 6.34 -24.95
C VAL A 399 27.39 5.78 -24.99
N GLY A 400 27.15 4.70 -25.74
CA GLY A 400 25.88 3.98 -25.76
C GLY A 400 25.47 3.50 -24.37
N ALA A 401 26.34 2.73 -23.69
CA ALA A 401 26.08 2.22 -22.36
C ALA A 401 25.83 3.34 -21.32
N ARG A 402 26.53 4.48 -21.42
CA ARG A 402 26.29 5.66 -20.56
C ARG A 402 24.96 6.34 -20.85
N ARG A 403 24.53 6.39 -22.12
CA ARG A 403 23.22 6.91 -22.54
C ARG A 403 22.11 6.02 -21.99
N ASP A 404 22.21 4.71 -22.16
CA ASP A 404 21.22 3.74 -21.69
C ASP A 404 21.11 3.75 -20.16
N ALA A 405 22.25 3.78 -19.44
CA ALA A 405 22.28 3.94 -17.98
C ALA A 405 21.70 5.29 -17.50
N THR A 406 21.66 6.31 -18.35
CA THR A 406 21.00 7.59 -18.04
C THR A 406 19.50 7.49 -18.27
N GLN A 407 19.06 6.93 -19.40
CA GLN A 407 17.63 6.69 -19.67
C GLN A 407 16.97 5.75 -18.65
N ILE A 408 17.71 4.74 -18.16
CA ILE A 408 17.22 3.84 -17.10
C ILE A 408 17.03 4.60 -15.78
N ARG A 409 17.94 5.53 -15.44
CA ARG A 409 17.80 6.39 -14.25
C ARG A 409 16.64 7.36 -14.41
N GLU A 410 16.54 8.07 -15.52
CA GLU A 410 15.43 8.99 -15.81
C GLU A 410 14.07 8.27 -15.68
N ARG A 411 13.90 7.09 -16.29
CA ARG A 411 12.68 6.27 -16.13
C ARG A 411 12.43 5.79 -14.70
N ALA A 412 13.48 5.47 -13.94
CA ALA A 412 13.34 5.08 -12.55
C ALA A 412 12.92 6.25 -11.66
N GLU A 413 13.38 7.47 -11.96
CA GLU A 413 12.96 8.70 -11.29
C GLU A 413 11.53 9.09 -11.67
N GLU A 414 11.15 9.02 -12.95
CA GLU A 414 9.76 9.20 -13.41
C GLU A 414 8.79 8.23 -12.71
N LEU A 415 9.16 6.95 -12.59
CA LEU A 415 8.36 5.94 -11.88
C LEU A 415 8.29 6.22 -10.38
N ARG A 416 9.40 6.60 -9.74
CA ARG A 416 9.44 6.98 -8.32
C ARG A 416 8.53 8.18 -8.05
N ASP A 417 8.62 9.20 -8.88
CA ASP A 417 7.89 10.46 -8.69
C ASP A 417 6.39 10.25 -8.95
N ARG A 418 6.03 9.40 -9.93
CA ARG A 418 4.64 8.96 -10.13
C ARG A 418 4.09 8.20 -8.93
N ILE A 419 4.82 7.21 -8.41
CA ILE A 419 4.41 6.43 -7.23
C ILE A 419 4.31 7.34 -5.99
N THR A 420 5.20 8.32 -5.86
CA THR A 420 5.16 9.29 -4.75
C THR A 420 3.90 10.16 -4.85
N GLY A 421 3.55 10.64 -6.05
CA GLY A 421 2.29 11.35 -6.30
C GLY A 421 1.05 10.49 -6.01
N GLU A 422 1.02 9.24 -6.48
CA GLU A 422 -0.06 8.29 -6.18
C GLU A 422 -0.22 8.07 -4.66
N ILE A 423 0.87 7.99 -3.89
CA ILE A 423 0.85 7.88 -2.42
C ILE A 423 0.34 9.17 -1.76
N GLU A 424 0.77 10.35 -2.25
CA GLU A 424 0.32 11.64 -1.74
C GLU A 424 -1.19 11.86 -1.99
N GLU A 425 -1.68 11.51 -3.18
CA GLU A 425 -3.11 11.54 -3.52
C GLU A 425 -3.93 10.59 -2.63
N LEU A 426 -3.47 9.36 -2.41
CA LEU A 426 -4.11 8.41 -1.49
C LEU A 426 -4.11 8.91 -0.04
N HIS A 427 -3.01 9.50 0.42
CA HIS A 427 -2.91 10.09 1.75
C HIS A 427 -3.85 11.30 1.91
N GLU A 428 -4.00 12.15 0.89
CA GLU A 428 -4.92 13.27 0.96
C GLU A 428 -6.39 12.82 0.85
N HIS A 429 -6.68 11.81 0.03
CA HIS A 429 -8.01 11.21 -0.06
C HIS A 429 -8.43 10.60 1.29
N ALA A 430 -7.58 9.78 1.92
CA ALA A 430 -7.84 9.20 3.23
C ALA A 430 -8.01 10.27 4.33
N ARG A 431 -7.27 11.39 4.26
CA ARG A 431 -7.47 12.54 5.17
C ARG A 431 -8.83 13.21 4.96
N ARG A 432 -9.26 13.40 3.70
CA ARG A 432 -10.57 13.99 3.38
C ARG A 432 -11.71 13.07 3.86
N GLU A 433 -11.65 11.77 3.55
CA GLU A 433 -12.64 10.79 4.04
C GLU A 433 -12.69 10.74 5.57
N SER A 434 -11.53 10.76 6.25
CA SER A 434 -11.47 10.79 7.71
C SER A 434 -12.09 12.07 8.30
N ALA A 435 -11.82 13.23 7.70
CA ALA A 435 -12.40 14.51 8.10
C ALA A 435 -13.92 14.56 7.86
N GLU A 436 -14.40 14.02 6.74
CA GLU A 436 -15.83 13.89 6.43
C GLU A 436 -16.52 12.90 7.37
N ALA A 437 -15.90 11.77 7.69
CA ALA A 437 -16.41 10.82 8.68
C ALA A 437 -16.50 11.44 10.08
N MET A 438 -15.48 12.19 10.51
CA MET A 438 -15.52 12.94 11.78
C MET A 438 -16.60 14.02 11.78
N ARG A 439 -16.77 14.75 10.67
CA ARG A 439 -17.81 15.77 10.52
C ARG A 439 -19.21 15.16 10.60
N ASN A 440 -19.46 14.10 9.83
CA ASN A 440 -20.73 13.36 9.85
C ASN A 440 -21.04 12.75 11.23
N ALA A 441 -20.01 12.32 11.98
CA ALA A 441 -20.17 11.88 13.36
C ALA A 441 -20.52 13.04 14.30
N GLY A 442 -19.85 14.19 14.17
CA GLY A 442 -20.15 15.41 14.93
C GLY A 442 -21.58 15.90 14.69
N GLU A 443 -22.00 16.04 13.43
CA GLU A 443 -23.35 16.49 13.06
C GLU A 443 -24.44 15.53 13.60
N ARG A 444 -24.15 14.22 13.71
CA ARG A 444 -25.05 13.25 14.38
C ARG A 444 -25.07 13.41 15.90
N CYS A 445 -23.92 13.66 16.54
CA CYS A 445 -23.85 13.93 17.96
C CYS A 445 -24.63 15.21 18.33
N ASP A 446 -24.44 16.29 17.56
CA ASP A 446 -25.16 17.55 17.77
C ASP A 446 -26.68 17.39 17.59
N ALA A 447 -27.11 16.62 16.59
CA ALA A 447 -28.53 16.29 16.40
C ALA A 447 -29.12 15.47 17.57
N LEU A 448 -28.36 14.52 18.12
CA LEU A 448 -28.78 13.74 19.30
C LEU A 448 -28.84 14.59 20.58
N VAL A 449 -27.86 15.49 20.79
CA VAL A 449 -27.88 16.45 21.91
C VAL A 449 -29.10 17.36 21.80
N LYS A 450 -29.35 17.95 20.63
CA LYS A 450 -30.52 18.81 20.40
C LYS A 450 -31.84 18.08 20.65
N ALA A 451 -31.98 16.84 20.18
CA ALA A 451 -33.17 16.03 20.42
C ALA A 451 -33.37 15.73 21.92
N ALA A 452 -32.29 15.50 22.68
CA ALA A 452 -32.33 15.31 24.12
C ALA A 452 -32.72 16.61 24.88
N GLU A 453 -32.21 17.76 24.44
CA GLU A 453 -32.58 19.07 24.98
C GLU A 453 -34.06 19.41 24.73
N GLU A 454 -34.57 19.13 23.53
CA GLU A 454 -35.99 19.31 23.17
C GLU A 454 -36.90 18.40 24.02
N GLN A 455 -36.54 17.12 24.20
CA GLN A 455 -37.26 16.20 25.09
C GLN A 455 -37.22 16.63 26.57
N LEU A 456 -36.10 17.19 27.04
CA LEU A 456 -35.99 17.74 28.38
C LEU A 456 -36.89 18.96 28.57
N ALA A 457 -36.94 19.87 27.58
CA ALA A 457 -37.80 21.05 27.62
C ALA A 457 -39.30 20.68 27.57
N GLU A 458 -39.69 19.69 26.77
CA GLU A 458 -41.04 19.14 26.79
C GLU A 458 -41.40 18.53 28.15
N ALA A 459 -40.51 17.74 28.75
CA ALA A 459 -40.73 17.12 30.05
C ALA A 459 -40.87 18.17 31.17
N GLN A 460 -40.03 19.21 31.16
CA GLN A 460 -40.13 20.34 32.09
C GLN A 460 -41.45 21.11 31.95
N THR A 461 -41.92 21.30 30.70
CA THR A 461 -43.20 21.98 30.43
C THR A 461 -44.37 21.15 30.97
N LYS A 462 -44.44 19.85 30.63
CA LYS A 462 -45.46 18.91 31.13
C LYS A 462 -45.48 18.85 32.67
N ALA A 463 -44.31 18.85 33.33
CA ALA A 463 -44.20 18.88 34.79
C ALA A 463 -44.72 20.19 35.40
N LYS A 464 -44.49 21.33 34.73
CA LYS A 464 -44.99 22.64 35.16
C LYS A 464 -46.51 22.74 35.04
N ASP A 465 -47.09 22.20 33.97
CA ASP A 465 -48.54 22.22 33.75
C ASP A 465 -49.26 21.32 34.77
N LEU A 466 -48.74 20.12 35.04
CA LEU A 466 -49.23 19.25 36.13
C LEU A 466 -49.20 19.95 37.51
N LEU A 467 -48.16 20.75 37.80
CA LEU A 467 -48.08 21.55 39.02
C LEU A 467 -49.12 22.68 39.05
N ASN A 468 -49.43 23.32 37.92
CA ASN A 468 -50.46 24.35 37.84
C ASN A 468 -51.86 23.75 38.07
N ASP A 469 -52.16 22.61 37.45
CA ASP A 469 -53.44 21.91 37.61
C ASP A 469 -53.64 21.43 39.05
N ALA A 470 -52.62 20.82 39.67
CA ALA A 470 -52.66 20.42 41.07
C ALA A 470 -52.91 21.61 42.02
N ASN A 471 -52.29 22.78 41.76
CA ASN A 471 -52.54 23.99 42.53
C ASN A 471 -53.96 24.56 42.29
N SER A 472 -54.50 24.45 41.08
CA SER A 472 -55.85 24.86 40.72
C SER A 472 -56.90 24.03 41.46
N GLU A 473 -56.77 22.70 41.47
CA GLU A 473 -57.64 21.80 42.25
C GLU A 473 -57.52 22.05 43.75
N ALA A 474 -56.30 22.21 44.28
CA ALA A 474 -56.08 22.58 45.69
C ALA A 474 -56.70 23.96 46.03
N GLY A 475 -56.83 24.87 45.07
CA GLY A 475 -57.56 26.13 45.19
C GLY A 475 -59.08 25.93 45.24
N LYS A 476 -59.64 25.14 44.32
CA LYS A 476 -61.08 24.80 44.27
C LYS A 476 -61.56 24.15 45.56
N VAL A 477 -60.82 23.17 46.08
CA VAL A 477 -61.12 22.50 47.36
C VAL A 477 -61.13 23.49 48.52
N ARG A 478 -60.17 24.42 48.56
CA ARG A 478 -60.11 25.48 49.60
C ARG A 478 -61.34 26.40 49.55
N ILE A 479 -61.74 26.83 48.36
CA ILE A 479 -62.92 27.70 48.16
C ILE A 479 -64.21 26.96 48.56
N ALA A 480 -64.33 25.67 48.21
CA ALA A 480 -65.47 24.86 48.61
C ALA A 480 -65.58 24.70 50.14
N ALA A 481 -64.45 24.49 50.83
CA ALA A 481 -64.40 24.42 52.29
C ALA A 481 -64.82 25.75 52.94
N VAL A 482 -64.34 26.89 52.44
CA VAL A 482 -64.73 28.23 52.94
C VAL A 482 -66.23 28.49 52.73
N LYS A 483 -66.77 28.21 51.54
CA LYS A 483 -68.22 28.37 51.27
C LYS A 483 -69.09 27.51 52.20
N LYS A 484 -68.65 26.29 52.54
CA LYS A 484 -69.36 25.42 53.49
C LYS A 484 -69.35 26.01 54.91
N ALA A 485 -68.24 26.60 55.34
CA ALA A 485 -68.15 27.30 56.62
C ALA A 485 -69.04 28.56 56.68
N GLU A 486 -69.06 29.37 55.61
CA GLU A 486 -69.95 30.54 55.49
C GLU A 486 -71.44 30.17 55.53
N GLY A 487 -71.82 29.05 54.90
CA GLY A 487 -73.19 28.53 54.94
C GLY A 487 -73.64 28.19 56.37
N LEU A 488 -72.82 27.43 57.11
CA LEU A 488 -73.09 27.06 58.50
C LEU A 488 -73.21 28.28 59.43
N LEU A 489 -72.43 29.34 59.19
CA LEU A 489 -72.56 30.60 59.93
C LEU A 489 -73.91 31.29 59.67
N LYS A 490 -74.35 31.37 58.41
CA LYS A 490 -75.67 31.95 58.07
C LYS A 490 -76.83 31.17 58.66
N GLU A 491 -76.76 29.84 58.69
CA GLU A 491 -77.78 29.01 59.33
C GLU A 491 -77.87 29.26 60.85
N ALA A 492 -76.73 29.49 61.51
CA ALA A 492 -76.68 29.85 62.93
C ALA A 492 -77.28 31.26 63.18
N GLU A 493 -76.99 32.23 62.32
CA GLU A 493 -77.57 33.58 62.40
C GLU A 493 -79.09 33.58 62.18
N GLN A 494 -79.57 32.80 61.20
CA GLN A 494 -81.01 32.66 60.93
C GLN A 494 -81.76 32.07 62.13
N LYS A 495 -81.25 30.97 62.71
CA LYS A 495 -81.84 30.36 63.92
C LYS A 495 -81.91 31.34 65.10
N LYS A 496 -80.87 32.17 65.28
CA LYS A 496 -80.87 33.23 66.30
C LYS A 496 -81.95 34.29 66.04
N ALA A 497 -82.13 34.71 64.79
CA ALA A 497 -83.15 35.69 64.42
C ALA A 497 -84.58 35.16 64.62
N ASP A 498 -84.82 33.88 64.30
CA ASP A 498 -86.14 33.26 64.45
C ASP A 498 -86.52 33.11 65.93
N LEU A 499 -85.61 32.65 66.78
CA LEU A 499 -85.80 32.61 68.25
C LEU A 499 -86.06 34.00 68.86
N THR A 500 -85.46 35.05 68.29
CA THR A 500 -85.67 36.43 68.77
C THR A 500 -87.11 36.89 68.48
N ARG A 501 -87.65 36.62 67.27
CA ARG A 501 -89.03 36.97 66.90
C ARG A 501 -90.07 36.21 67.73
N GLU A 502 -89.79 34.96 68.09
CA GLU A 502 -90.67 34.17 68.96
C GLU A 502 -90.75 34.77 70.38
N ALA A 503 -89.62 35.21 70.94
CA ALA A 503 -89.59 35.91 72.23
C ALA A 503 -90.33 37.27 72.20
N GLU A 504 -90.19 38.05 71.12
CA GLU A 504 -90.92 39.31 70.94
C GLU A 504 -92.44 39.09 70.86
N LYS A 505 -92.88 38.03 70.17
CA LYS A 505 -94.31 37.67 70.08
C LYS A 505 -94.90 37.34 71.46
N ILE A 506 -94.22 36.50 72.24
CA ILE A 506 -94.65 36.13 73.61
C ILE A 506 -94.81 37.38 74.50
N LYS A 507 -93.92 38.37 74.36
CA LYS A 507 -94.00 39.64 75.08
C LYS A 507 -95.23 40.46 74.65
N ALA A 508 -95.51 40.55 73.34
CA ALA A 508 -96.66 41.30 72.82
C ALA A 508 -98.01 40.67 73.24
N ASP A 509 -98.11 39.34 73.22
CA ASP A 509 -99.31 38.62 73.66
C ASP A 509 -99.58 38.89 75.17
N ALA A 510 -98.55 38.88 76.01
CA ALA A 510 -98.67 39.18 77.44
C ALA A 510 -99.05 40.65 77.74
N GLU A 511 -98.55 41.62 76.96
CA GLU A 511 -98.95 43.03 77.07
C GLU A 511 -100.43 43.25 76.70
N SER A 512 -100.93 42.51 75.72
CA SER A 512 -102.34 42.54 75.30
C SER A 512 -103.29 41.99 76.38
N GLU A 513 -102.96 40.85 76.98
CA GLU A 513 -103.76 40.27 78.08
C GLU A 513 -103.81 41.18 79.31
N ALA A 514 -102.70 41.83 79.65
CA ALA A 514 -102.64 42.79 80.74
C ALA A 514 -103.55 44.00 80.50
N ALA A 515 -103.54 44.56 79.28
CA ALA A 515 -104.43 45.66 78.89
C ALA A 515 -105.91 45.27 78.96
N ALA A 516 -106.28 44.07 78.49
CA ALA A 516 -107.65 43.56 78.54
C ALA A 516 -108.17 43.38 79.98
N MET A 517 -107.32 42.98 80.93
CA MET A 517 -107.69 42.91 82.35
C MET A 517 -107.94 44.29 82.97
N ILE A 518 -107.14 45.30 82.63
CA ILE A 518 -107.32 46.67 83.13
C ILE A 518 -108.64 47.27 82.63
N ASP A 519 -108.93 47.16 81.33
CA ASP A 519 -110.14 47.72 80.72
C ASP A 519 -111.42 47.05 81.28
N LYS A 520 -111.37 45.75 81.56
CA LYS A 520 -112.47 45.05 82.26
C LYS A 520 -112.69 45.60 83.68
N GLY A 521 -111.63 45.81 84.44
CA GLY A 521 -111.71 46.40 85.79
C GLY A 521 -112.27 47.83 85.81
N GLN A 522 -111.95 48.64 84.80
CA GLN A 522 -112.52 49.99 84.65
C GLN A 522 -114.03 49.96 84.38
N ARG A 523 -114.51 49.07 83.50
CA ARG A 523 -115.94 48.91 83.23
C ARG A 523 -116.75 48.44 84.46
N GLU A 524 -116.18 47.55 85.27
CA GLU A 524 -116.79 47.11 86.53
C GLU A 524 -116.89 48.27 87.55
N LEU A 525 -115.89 49.17 87.58
CA LEU A 525 -115.91 50.37 88.41
C LEU A 525 -116.99 51.38 87.97
N ASP A 526 -117.11 51.67 86.67
CA ASP A 526 -118.12 52.59 86.13
C ASP A 526 -119.56 52.13 86.43
N VAL A 527 -119.82 50.82 86.37
CA VAL A 527 -121.13 50.23 86.74
C VAL A 527 -121.44 50.44 88.23
N LEU A 528 -120.43 50.33 89.11
CA LEU A 528 -120.59 50.61 90.54
C LEU A 528 -120.83 52.11 90.83
N VAL A 529 -120.20 53.00 90.07
CA VAL A 529 -120.40 54.45 90.19
C VAL A 529 -121.83 54.84 89.79
N ARG A 530 -122.31 54.40 88.61
CA ARG A 530 -123.69 54.68 88.17
C ARG A 530 -124.74 54.14 89.14
N ARG A 531 -124.56 52.92 89.63
CA ARG A 531 -125.47 52.31 90.61
C ARG A 531 -125.53 53.08 91.94
N ARG A 532 -124.47 53.81 92.30
CA ARG A 532 -124.45 54.73 93.45
C ARG A 532 -125.16 56.05 93.14
N GLU A 533 -125.04 56.57 91.93
CA GLU A 533 -125.75 57.77 91.47
C GLU A 533 -127.27 57.53 91.40
N ASP A 534 -127.71 56.40 90.86
CA ASP A 534 -129.12 56.00 90.78
C ASP A 534 -129.76 55.88 92.19
N ILE A 535 -129.04 55.29 93.15
CA ILE A 535 -129.50 55.18 94.55
C ILE A 535 -129.68 56.56 95.19
N ASN A 536 -128.75 57.50 94.94
CA ASN A 536 -128.85 58.86 95.49
C ASN A 536 -130.00 59.65 94.85
N ALA A 537 -130.24 59.49 93.54
CA ALA A 537 -131.36 60.15 92.86
C ALA A 537 -132.72 59.67 93.37
N GLU A 538 -132.84 58.38 93.71
CA GLU A 538 -134.09 57.82 94.23
C GLU A 538 -134.38 58.26 95.67
N ILE A 539 -133.34 58.41 96.51
CA ILE A 539 -133.47 59.00 97.85
C ILE A 539 -134.02 60.44 97.76
N SER A 540 -133.53 61.25 96.81
CA SER A 540 -134.04 62.62 96.61
C SER A 540 -135.50 62.66 96.16
N ARG A 541 -135.91 61.78 95.24
CA ARG A 541 -137.33 61.69 94.79
C ARG A 541 -138.30 61.29 95.91
N VAL A 542 -137.85 60.45 96.84
CA VAL A 542 -138.66 60.07 98.01
C VAL A 542 -138.78 61.21 99.02
N GLN A 543 -137.82 62.15 99.07
CA GLN A 543 -137.89 63.31 99.95
C GLN A 543 -138.79 64.43 99.39
N ASP A 544 -138.70 64.74 98.09
CA ASP A 544 -139.45 65.88 97.47
C ASP A 544 -140.98 65.70 97.44
N VAL A 545 -141.50 64.47 97.53
CA VAL A 545 -142.97 64.22 97.58
C VAL A 545 -143.48 64.11 99.03
N LEU A 546 -142.62 63.79 99.99
CA LEU A 546 -142.98 63.69 101.41
C LEU A 546 -143.12 65.06 102.12
N GLU A 547 -142.79 66.16 101.44
CA GLU A 547 -142.99 67.53 101.94
C GLU A 547 -144.30 68.19 101.42
N ALA A 548 -145.09 67.49 100.61
CA ALA A 548 -146.32 67.99 99.98
C ALA A 548 -147.61 67.38 100.57
N LEU A 549 -147.83 67.59 101.88
CA LEU A 549 -148.96 67.11 102.72
C LEU A 549 -148.81 65.62 103.11
N GLU A 550 -148.42 65.26 104.34
CA GLU A 550 -149.00 65.67 105.63
C GLU A 550 -150.52 65.40 105.76
N SER A 551 -151.00 64.34 105.09
CA SER A 551 -152.20 63.61 105.50
C SER A 551 -151.89 62.17 105.91
N PHE A 552 -151.93 61.93 107.23
CA PHE A 552 -152.08 60.62 107.91
C PHE A 552 -151.02 59.50 107.74
N GLU A 553 -150.45 59.16 108.91
CA GLU A 553 -150.00 57.83 109.38
C GLU A 553 -148.69 57.16 108.90
N SER A 554 -147.97 56.70 109.93
CA SER A 554 -146.78 55.84 110.03
C SER A 554 -147.11 54.32 109.91
N PRO A 555 -146.20 53.33 110.11
CA PRO A 555 -144.72 53.28 110.18
C PRO A 555 -144.05 52.11 109.37
N SER A 556 -142.70 52.00 109.41
CA SER A 556 -141.90 50.73 109.28
C SER A 556 -141.90 49.99 107.91
N SER A 557 -140.98 49.07 107.54
CA SER A 557 -139.59 48.75 107.95
C SER A 557 -138.94 47.74 106.98
N GLY A 558 -137.63 47.86 106.74
CA GLY A 558 -136.68 46.73 106.57
C GLY A 558 -136.61 45.99 105.22
N GLY A 559 -135.42 45.48 104.87
CA GLY A 559 -135.36 44.25 104.05
C GLY A 559 -134.22 43.99 103.06
N ASN A 560 -132.96 43.95 103.51
CA ASN A 560 -132.01 42.83 103.23
C ASN A 560 -131.53 42.46 101.78
N LYS A 561 -130.18 42.30 101.67
CA LYS A 561 -129.47 41.13 101.08
C LYS A 561 -129.48 40.88 99.54
N ASP A 562 -128.54 40.12 98.96
CA ASP A 562 -127.23 39.58 99.40
C ASP A 562 -126.29 39.36 98.20
N GLY A 563 -124.99 39.10 98.48
CA GLY A 563 -124.28 37.95 97.89
C GLY A 563 -123.69 37.96 96.45
N GLY A 564 -122.38 38.22 96.36
CA GLY A 564 -121.37 37.22 95.86
C GLY A 564 -121.34 36.82 94.36
N VAL A 565 -120.47 35.88 93.90
CA VAL A 565 -119.23 35.26 94.45
C VAL A 565 -118.34 34.71 93.28
N LYS A 566 -117.00 34.66 93.46
CA LYS A 566 -116.00 33.62 93.05
C LYS A 566 -115.83 33.06 91.60
N ALA A 567 -114.53 32.97 91.21
CA ALA A 567 -113.77 31.81 90.63
C ALA A 567 -114.10 31.28 89.20
N GLY A 568 -113.24 30.56 88.45
CA GLY A 568 -111.80 30.20 88.57
C GLY A 568 -111.34 29.10 87.57
N ALA A 569 -110.03 28.94 87.34
CA ALA A 569 -109.26 27.74 86.85
C ALA A 569 -109.47 27.04 85.45
N ALA A 570 -108.34 26.95 84.68
CA ALA A 570 -107.67 25.75 84.09
C ALA A 570 -108.08 25.00 82.76
N ALA A 571 -107.02 24.71 81.95
CA ALA A 571 -106.67 23.47 81.17
C ALA A 571 -107.17 23.15 79.71
N GLY A 572 -106.21 22.85 78.79
CA GLY A 572 -106.16 21.54 78.07
C GLY A 572 -106.22 21.40 76.50
N ALA A 573 -105.08 21.10 75.84
CA ALA A 573 -104.88 20.27 74.59
C ALA A 573 -105.46 20.75 73.20
N THR A 574 -105.31 20.12 71.99
CA THR A 574 -104.66 18.84 71.52
C THR A 574 -104.27 18.80 69.99
N ARG A 575 -103.17 18.09 69.62
CA ARG A 575 -102.82 17.32 68.37
C ARG A 575 -103.07 17.78 66.91
N SER A 576 -101.98 17.84 66.10
CA SER A 576 -101.74 17.17 64.77
C SER A 576 -100.30 17.48 64.24
N GLY A 577 -99.60 16.78 63.31
CA GLY A 577 -99.75 15.42 62.75
C GLY A 577 -99.25 15.21 61.28
N GLY A 578 -98.06 14.62 61.03
CA GLY A 578 -97.56 14.26 59.66
C GLY A 578 -96.10 13.73 59.56
N LYS A 579 -95.83 12.72 58.72
CA LYS A 579 -94.50 12.09 58.39
C LYS A 579 -93.89 12.73 57.12
N GLY A 580 -92.60 12.60 56.74
CA GLY A 580 -91.41 11.91 57.28
C GLY A 580 -90.27 11.84 56.23
N SER A 581 -89.26 10.98 56.45
CA SER A 581 -88.14 10.57 55.55
C SER A 581 -86.76 11.26 55.68
N GLU A 582 -85.81 10.47 56.20
CA GLU A 582 -84.36 10.29 55.91
C GLU A 582 -83.49 11.40 55.25
N GLY A 583 -82.25 11.52 55.73
CA GLY A 583 -81.14 12.19 55.02
C GLY A 583 -80.06 12.76 55.93
#